data_AF-A0A9P6D435-F1
#
_entry.id   AF-A0A9P6D435-F1
#
_cell.length_a   1.000
_cell.length_b   1.000
_cell.length_c   1.000
_cell.angle_alpha   90.00
_cell.angle_beta   90.00
_cell.angle_gamma   90.00
#
_symmetry.space_group_name_H-M   'P 1'
#
loop_
_entity.id
_entity.type
_entity.pdbx_description
1 polymer ?
#
loop_
_entity_poly.entity_id
_entity_poly.type
_entity_poly.pdbx_seq_one_letter_code
_entity_poly.pdbx_strand_id
1 'polypeptide(L)'
;MYNWYEGASLCIAYLAETTSLSDMHNDPWFTRGWTLQELLAPRHIKFYGQDWTQLTKFSNDKKNYDVQHQIELATTITSNELESHLLTRISRRMQWAARRRVTRAKDMVYSLTGIFDVDMSIACAKAAKLRF
;
A
#
# COMPACT_ATOMS: atom_id res chain seq x y z
N MET A 1 0.51 -6.75 11.08
CA MET A 1 -0.42 -5.83 10.41
C MET A 1 -0.74 -6.30 9.00
N TYR A 2 0.25 -6.61 8.17
CA TYR A 2 0.03 -7.25 6.87
C TYR A 2 -1.00 -8.40 6.87
N ASN A 3 -0.82 -9.39 7.76
CA ASN A 3 -1.74 -10.54 7.87
C ASN A 3 -3.18 -10.14 8.19
N TRP A 4 -3.40 -8.97 8.81
CA TRP A 4 -4.76 -8.48 9.09
C TRP A 4 -5.42 -8.00 7.80
N TYR A 5 -4.69 -7.30 6.93
CA TYR A 5 -5.18 -6.92 5.61
C TYR A 5 -5.33 -8.14 4.69
N GLU A 6 -4.38 -9.08 4.72
CA GLU A 6 -4.47 -10.31 3.95
C GLU A 6 -5.67 -11.17 4.34
N GLY A 7 -5.95 -11.28 5.63
CA GLY A 7 -7.10 -12.01 6.18
C GLY A 7 -8.42 -11.25 6.14
N ALA A 8 -8.43 -9.96 5.77
CA ALA A 8 -9.65 -9.17 5.72
C ALA A 8 -10.56 -9.62 4.56
N SER A 9 -11.87 -9.68 4.82
CA SER A 9 -12.86 -9.92 3.76
C SER A 9 -12.93 -8.75 2.78
N LEU A 10 -12.71 -7.52 3.27
CA LEU A 10 -12.70 -6.29 2.50
C LEU A 10 -11.78 -5.26 3.17
N CYS A 11 -10.91 -4.62 2.37
CA CYS A 11 -10.18 -3.43 2.77
C CYS A 11 -10.85 -2.20 2.15
N ILE A 12 -11.22 -1.23 2.97
CA ILE A 12 -11.77 0.05 2.50
C ILE A 12 -10.65 1.10 2.53
N ALA A 13 -10.38 1.72 1.39
CA ALA A 13 -9.40 2.79 1.26
C ALA A 13 -10.12 4.10 0.91
N TYR A 14 -9.97 5.09 1.78
CA TYR A 14 -10.52 6.43 1.58
C TYR A 14 -9.45 7.36 1.01
N LEU A 15 -9.78 7.95 -0.14
CA LEU A 15 -8.93 8.85 -0.91
C LEU A 15 -9.48 10.27 -0.75
N ALA A 16 -8.90 10.99 0.20
CA ALA A 16 -9.44 12.25 0.72
C ALA A 16 -9.41 13.40 -0.30
N GLU A 17 -8.55 13.30 -1.31
CA GLU A 17 -8.34 14.33 -2.33
C GLU A 17 -8.77 13.84 -3.72
N THR A 18 -9.52 12.74 -3.77
CA THR A 18 -10.03 12.16 -5.02
C THR A 18 -11.51 12.45 -5.18
N THR A 19 -11.87 13.15 -6.25
CA THR A 19 -13.26 13.48 -6.58
C THR A 19 -13.88 12.50 -7.58
N SER A 20 -13.05 11.86 -8.41
CA SER A 20 -13.46 10.95 -9.48
C SER A 20 -12.42 9.84 -9.68
N LEU A 21 -12.69 8.89 -10.57
CA LEU A 21 -11.68 7.89 -10.89
C LEU A 21 -10.49 8.49 -11.68
N SER A 22 -10.69 9.54 -12.46
CA SER A 22 -9.65 10.11 -13.33
C SER A 22 -8.53 10.83 -12.58
N ASP A 23 -8.81 11.37 -11.39
CA ASP A 23 -7.84 12.09 -10.53
C ASP A 23 -7.26 11.20 -9.40
N MET A 24 -7.75 9.96 -9.26
CA MET A 24 -7.33 9.00 -8.24
C MET A 24 -5.80 8.88 -8.12
N HIS A 25 -5.07 8.83 -9.23
CA HIS A 25 -3.62 8.66 -9.21
C HIS A 25 -2.84 9.79 -8.50
N ASN A 26 -3.44 10.96 -8.32
CA ASN A 26 -2.82 12.10 -7.65
C ASN A 26 -3.00 12.08 -6.12
N ASP A 27 -3.81 11.16 -5.58
CA ASP A 27 -4.14 11.16 -4.17
C ASP A 27 -2.90 10.88 -3.29
N PRO A 28 -2.67 11.67 -2.22
CA PRO A 28 -1.55 11.45 -1.32
C PRO A 28 -1.52 10.06 -0.68
N TRP A 29 -2.65 9.34 -0.61
CA TRP A 29 -2.71 7.97 -0.12
C TRP A 29 -1.68 7.06 -0.80
N PHE A 30 -1.42 7.22 -2.11
CA PHE A 30 -0.43 6.43 -2.85
C PHE A 30 1.02 6.70 -2.46
N THR A 31 1.28 7.79 -1.75
CA THR A 31 2.63 8.15 -1.30
C THR A 31 2.88 7.82 0.17
N ARG A 32 1.86 7.43 0.95
CA ARG A 32 2.03 7.08 2.36
C ARG A 32 2.71 5.71 2.50
N GLY A 33 3.57 5.55 3.50
CA GLY A 33 4.29 4.29 3.77
C GLY A 33 3.36 3.11 3.99
N TRP A 34 2.43 3.27 4.93
CA TRP A 34 1.56 2.18 5.40
C TRP A 34 0.63 1.63 4.32
N THR A 35 0.15 2.51 3.45
CA THR A 35 -0.86 2.20 2.43
C THR A 35 -0.37 1.24 1.35
N LEU A 36 0.95 0.98 1.28
CA LEU A 36 1.48 -0.05 0.40
C LEU A 36 1.05 -1.46 0.85
N GLN A 37 0.98 -1.72 2.15
CA GLN A 37 0.43 -2.98 2.67
C GLN A 37 -1.07 -3.07 2.44
N GLU A 38 -1.78 -1.96 2.66
CA GLU A 38 -3.23 -1.86 2.41
C GLU A 38 -3.58 -2.11 0.95
N LEU A 39 -2.69 -1.75 0.02
CA LEU A 39 -2.86 -2.00 -1.41
C LEU A 39 -2.56 -3.47 -1.78
N LEU A 40 -1.43 -4.01 -1.31
CA LEU A 40 -0.91 -5.30 -1.76
C LEU A 40 -1.53 -6.50 -1.04
N ALA A 41 -1.66 -6.44 0.28
CA ALA A 41 -2.06 -7.59 1.10
C ALA A 41 -3.51 -8.08 0.87
N PRO A 42 -4.55 -7.21 0.83
CA PRO A 42 -5.92 -7.71 0.78
C PRO A 42 -6.27 -8.27 -0.59
N ARG A 43 -7.12 -9.31 -0.59
CA ARG A 43 -7.70 -9.88 -1.81
C ARG A 43 -8.79 -8.99 -2.41
N HIS A 44 -9.48 -8.23 -1.56
CA HIS A 44 -10.57 -7.33 -1.95
C HIS A 44 -10.31 -5.95 -1.39
N ILE A 45 -10.34 -4.94 -2.26
CA ILE A 45 -10.27 -3.53 -1.89
C ILE A 45 -11.43 -2.76 -2.50
N LYS A 46 -11.93 -1.77 -1.75
CA LYS A 46 -12.91 -0.80 -2.24
C LYS A 46 -12.40 0.62 -1.97
N PHE A 47 -12.32 1.43 -3.02
CA PHE A 47 -11.92 2.82 -2.93
C PHE A 47 -13.13 3.74 -2.83
N TYR A 48 -13.01 4.71 -1.94
CA TYR A 48 -13.96 5.78 -1.73
C TYR A 48 -13.28 7.13 -1.93
N GLY A 49 -13.93 8.05 -2.62
CA GLY A 49 -13.46 9.43 -2.80
C GLY A 49 -13.82 10.33 -1.62
N GLN A 50 -13.55 11.63 -1.79
CA GLN A 50 -13.67 12.68 -0.78
C GLN A 50 -15.04 12.73 -0.05
N ASP A 51 -16.13 12.41 -0.75
CA ASP A 51 -17.49 12.44 -0.16
C ASP A 51 -17.96 11.07 0.35
N TRP A 52 -17.04 10.14 0.62
CA TRP A 52 -17.36 8.72 0.89
C TRP A 52 -18.22 8.10 -0.22
N THR A 53 -18.02 8.56 -1.45
CA THR A 53 -18.64 8.00 -2.65
C THR A 53 -17.76 6.90 -3.21
N GLN A 54 -18.37 5.79 -3.61
CA GLN A 54 -17.63 4.70 -4.26
C GLN A 54 -17.10 5.18 -5.61
N LEU A 55 -15.81 5.00 -5.87
CA LEU A 55 -15.21 5.42 -7.14
C LEU A 55 -15.64 4.53 -8.32
N THR A 56 -16.07 3.30 -8.05
CA THR A 56 -16.62 2.39 -9.05
C THR A 56 -17.82 1.62 -8.49
N LYS A 57 -18.58 0.94 -9.36
CA LYS A 57 -19.66 0.02 -8.95
C LYS A 57 -19.20 -1.43 -8.72
N PHE A 58 -17.92 -1.74 -8.97
CA PHE A 58 -17.41 -3.10 -8.83
C PHE A 58 -17.31 -3.52 -7.36
N SER A 59 -17.50 -4.80 -7.07
CA SER A 59 -17.36 -5.33 -5.71
C SER A 59 -15.91 -5.38 -5.23
N ASN A 60 -14.96 -5.48 -6.17
CA ASN A 60 -13.53 -5.46 -5.90
C ASN A 60 -12.81 -4.55 -6.89
N ASP A 61 -12.43 -3.37 -6.42
CA ASP A 61 -11.75 -2.39 -7.25
C ASP A 61 -10.34 -2.85 -7.65
N LYS A 62 -9.74 -3.79 -6.91
CA LYS A 62 -8.43 -4.38 -7.26
C LYS A 62 -8.44 -5.15 -8.58
N LYS A 63 -9.62 -5.57 -9.04
CA LYS A 63 -9.83 -6.29 -10.31
C LYS A 63 -10.43 -5.41 -11.42
N ASN A 64 -10.70 -4.14 -11.13
CA ASN A 64 -11.22 -3.21 -12.13
C ASN A 64 -10.04 -2.64 -12.96
N TYR A 65 -10.16 -2.69 -14.29
CA TYR A 65 -9.09 -2.26 -15.21
C TYR A 65 -8.75 -0.77 -15.06
N ASP A 66 -9.76 0.09 -14.96
CA ASP A 66 -9.56 1.54 -14.85
C ASP A 66 -8.86 1.91 -13.53
N VAL A 67 -9.24 1.24 -12.42
CA VAL A 67 -8.58 1.40 -11.13
C VAL A 67 -7.14 0.88 -11.17
N GLN A 68 -6.90 -0.29 -11.78
CA GLN A 68 -5.55 -0.83 -11.96
C GLN A 68 -4.67 0.16 -12.74
N HIS A 69 -5.21 0.78 -13.79
CA HIS A 69 -4.52 1.81 -14.55
C HIS A 69 -4.17 3.03 -13.68
N GLN A 70 -5.10 3.51 -12.86
CA GLN A 70 -4.84 4.62 -11.93
C GLN A 70 -3.77 4.26 -10.88
N ILE A 71 -3.80 3.03 -10.34
CA ILE A 71 -2.78 2.53 -9.41
C ILE A 71 -1.40 2.48 -10.08
N GLU A 72 -1.33 2.00 -11.32
CA GLU A 72 -0.09 1.92 -12.08
C GLU A 72 0.49 3.32 -12.34
N LEU A 73 -0.35 4.30 -12.73
CA LEU A 73 0.06 5.69 -12.87
C LEU A 73 0.63 6.26 -11.57
N ALA A 74 -0.01 6.00 -10.43
CA ALA A 74 0.40 6.53 -9.13
C ALA A 74 1.67 5.86 -8.57
N THR A 75 1.81 4.55 -8.76
CA THR A 75 2.77 3.74 -8.00
C THR A 75 3.79 2.99 -8.87
N THR A 76 3.57 2.93 -10.18
CA THR A 76 4.26 2.04 -11.14
C THR A 76 4.03 0.55 -10.92
N ILE A 77 3.15 0.16 -9.98
CA ILE A 77 2.83 -1.25 -9.73
C ILE A 77 1.85 -1.71 -10.80
N THR A 78 2.25 -2.69 -11.59
CA THR A 78 1.43 -3.25 -12.66
C THR A 78 0.31 -4.14 -12.11
N SER A 79 -0.73 -4.39 -12.90
CA SER A 79 -1.81 -5.33 -12.54
C SER A 79 -1.27 -6.72 -12.17
N ASN A 80 -0.30 -7.25 -12.92
CA ASN A 80 0.35 -8.53 -12.62
C ASN A 80 1.07 -8.51 -11.25
N GLU A 81 1.72 -7.40 -10.91
CA GLU A 81 2.40 -7.22 -9.63
C GLU A 81 1.41 -7.07 -8.47
N LEU A 82 0.21 -6.50 -8.69
CA LEU A 82 -0.85 -6.44 -7.68
C LEU A 82 -1.42 -7.82 -7.34
N GLU A 83 -1.41 -8.75 -8.29
CA GLU A 83 -1.89 -10.13 -8.09
C GLU A 83 -0.80 -11.06 -7.55
N SER A 84 0.45 -10.87 -7.99
CA SER A 84 1.57 -11.78 -7.73
C SER A 84 2.72 -11.12 -6.96
N HIS A 85 2.42 -10.15 -6.09
CA HIS A 85 3.42 -9.35 -5.36
C HIS A 85 4.42 -10.19 -4.57
N LEU A 86 4.00 -11.34 -4.02
CA LEU A 86 4.88 -12.27 -3.30
C LEU A 86 5.85 -13.05 -4.21
N LEU A 87 5.64 -13.05 -5.52
CA LEU A 87 6.57 -13.62 -6.52
C LEU A 87 7.51 -12.56 -7.09
N THR A 88 7.23 -11.28 -6.84
CA THR A 88 8.06 -10.19 -7.32
C THR A 88 9.41 -10.14 -6.59
N ARG A 89 10.48 -9.82 -7.31
CA ARG A 89 11.85 -9.70 -6.77
C ARG A 89 11.92 -8.66 -5.65
N ILE A 90 12.75 -8.93 -4.63
CA ILE A 90 12.97 -8.01 -3.49
C ILE A 90 13.35 -6.61 -3.96
N SER A 91 14.24 -6.48 -4.95
CA SER A 91 14.66 -5.18 -5.51
C SER A 91 13.48 -4.39 -6.09
N ARG A 92 12.50 -5.06 -6.67
CA ARG A 92 11.30 -4.43 -7.21
C ARG A 92 10.32 -4.03 -6.11
N ARG A 93 10.16 -4.85 -5.07
CA ARG A 93 9.42 -4.45 -3.86
C ARG A 93 10.05 -3.24 -3.16
N MET A 94 11.38 -3.17 -3.13
CA MET A 94 12.12 -2.00 -2.64
C MET A 94 11.84 -0.74 -3.47
N GLN A 95 11.69 -0.84 -4.79
CA GLN A 95 11.32 0.30 -5.63
C GLN A 95 9.93 0.85 -5.28
N TRP A 96 8.95 -0.03 -5.03
CA TRP A 96 7.61 0.40 -4.60
C TRP A 96 7.67 1.14 -3.26
N ALA A 97 8.43 0.59 -2.31
CA ALA A 97 8.66 1.17 -1.00
C ALA A 97 9.38 2.53 -1.06
N ALA A 98 10.38 2.68 -1.93
CA ALA A 98 11.22 3.87 -2.03
C ALA A 98 10.44 5.13 -2.42
N ARG A 99 9.30 4.98 -3.11
CA ARG A 99 8.42 6.09 -3.48
C ARG A 99 7.47 6.51 -2.34
N ARG A 100 7.46 5.76 -1.23
CA ARG A 100 6.59 6.06 -0.08
C ARG A 100 7.30 6.94 0.95
N ARG A 101 6.50 7.73 1.66
CA ARG A 101 6.90 8.66 2.71
C ARG A 101 6.34 8.22 4.05
N VAL A 102 7.17 8.26 5.07
CA VAL A 102 6.78 8.06 6.47
C VAL A 102 7.23 9.25 7.30
N THR A 103 6.50 9.57 8.36
CA THR A 103 6.86 10.66 9.28
C THR A 103 7.88 10.21 10.32
N ARG A 104 7.79 8.97 10.81
CA ARG A 104 8.73 8.39 11.78
C ARG A 104 9.52 7.26 11.13
N ALA A 105 10.84 7.24 11.32
CA ALA A 105 11.70 6.19 10.77
C ALA A 105 11.27 4.77 11.19
N LYS A 106 10.75 4.61 12.42
CA LYS A 106 10.22 3.34 12.91
C LYS A 106 9.05 2.83 12.06
N ASP A 107 8.20 3.73 11.57
CA ASP A 107 7.03 3.38 10.77
C ASP A 107 7.44 2.91 9.37
N MET A 108 8.62 3.32 8.88
CA MET A 108 9.20 2.75 7.67
C MET A 108 9.37 1.24 7.85
N VAL A 109 10.05 0.83 8.91
CA VAL A 109 10.36 -0.59 9.13
C VAL A 109 9.07 -1.39 9.25
N TYR A 110 8.10 -0.94 10.05
CA TYR A 110 6.79 -1.61 10.16
C TYR A 110 6.00 -1.64 8.86
N SER A 111 6.08 -0.60 8.03
CA SER A 111 5.41 -0.55 6.73
C SER A 111 6.00 -1.53 5.70
N LEU A 112 7.19 -2.08 5.97
CA LEU A 112 7.89 -2.96 5.03
C LEU A 112 7.91 -4.43 5.43
N THR A 113 7.73 -4.77 6.72
CA THR A 113 7.90 -6.15 7.20
C THR A 113 7.07 -7.17 6.45
N GLY A 114 5.79 -6.88 6.24
CA GLY A 114 4.88 -7.79 5.54
C GLY A 114 5.11 -7.87 4.04
N ILE A 115 5.70 -6.83 3.44
CA ILE A 115 5.98 -6.81 1.99
C ILE A 115 7.19 -7.69 1.67
N PHE A 116 8.16 -7.75 2.58
CA PHE A 116 9.36 -8.57 2.43
C PHE A 116 9.26 -9.95 3.08
N ASP A 117 8.11 -10.28 3.68
CA ASP A 117 7.91 -11.53 4.44
C ASP A 117 9.00 -11.74 5.50
N VAL A 118 9.40 -10.65 6.15
CA VAL A 118 10.41 -10.66 7.21
C VAL A 118 9.70 -10.53 8.54
N ASP A 119 9.86 -11.54 9.39
CA ASP A 119 9.42 -11.45 10.76
C ASP A 119 10.35 -10.51 11.53
N MET A 120 9.80 -9.39 12.02
CA MET A 120 10.53 -8.56 12.96
C MET A 120 10.41 -9.18 14.34
N SER A 121 11.22 -10.21 14.61
CA SER A 121 11.58 -10.51 15.99
C SER A 121 12.12 -9.21 16.60
N ILE A 122 11.49 -8.76 17.68
CA ILE A 122 11.77 -7.48 18.34
C ILE A 122 13.16 -7.58 18.99
N ALA A 123 14.22 -7.52 18.19
CA ALA A 123 15.55 -7.14 18.62
C ALA A 123 15.68 -5.62 18.47
N CYS A 124 14.75 -4.88 19.10
CA CYS A 124 14.98 -3.46 19.40
C CYS A 124 15.83 -3.38 20.67
N ALA A 125 17.05 -3.91 20.62
CA ALA A 125 18.04 -3.70 21.66
C ALA A 125 18.66 -2.31 21.46
N LYS A 126 18.09 -1.31 22.12
CA LYS A 126 18.67 0.03 22.38
C LYS A 126 19.23 0.80 21.18
N ALA A 127 18.48 1.81 20.75
CA ALA A 127 19.14 3.06 20.37
C ALA A 127 19.69 3.76 21.64
N ALA A 128 20.80 4.47 21.47
CA ALA A 128 21.44 5.44 22.39
C ALA A 128 22.56 4.93 23.32
N LYS A 129 23.77 4.79 22.79
CA LYS A 129 24.93 5.65 23.11
C LYS A 129 26.17 5.20 22.33
N LEU A 130 26.46 5.86 21.22
CA LEU A 130 27.84 6.07 20.80
C LEU A 130 28.12 7.56 20.98
N ARG A 131 28.78 7.87 22.09
CA ARG A 131 29.57 9.10 22.23
C ARG A 131 30.86 8.86 21.47
N PHE A 132 31.20 9.76 20.56
CA PHE A 132 32.59 10.11 20.28
C PHE A 132 32.78 11.54 20.76
#